data_AF-A0A539E0S1-F1
#
_entry.id   AF-A0A539E0S1-F1
#
_cell.length_a   1.000
_cell.length_b   1.000
_cell.length_c   1.000
_cell.angle_alpha   90.00
_cell.angle_beta   90.00
_cell.angle_gamma   90.00
#
_symmetry.space_group_name_H-M   'P 1'
#
loop_
_entity.id
_entity.type
_entity.pdbx_description
1 polymer ?
#
loop_
_entity_poly.entity_id
_entity_poly.type
_entity_poly.pdbx_seq_one_letter_code
_entity_poly.pdbx_strand_id
1 'polypeptide(L)'
;MGAPRAIIFDVLFTENERNPREQSTTLSANDQRLVESTASSAVTYHAMQLHNDSHDALNVDLLHRPLPDNIDPLVLARLNRITTTAAFQARTNNSYSLPFPALTQSSHGIGSVNVAADSDGIYRRVPLVESCQGNLFPALGLSALLRSADLLLADDHYRINNTSLPIDSQGHYLINYYGKVANSYSMSGIVASAQQLRAGDVERLLIDPNEFHDKIVFIGASAAGVEDLKATPLAIAQAGVMLHVAVAGNVIANDILTPLATEVTYTIHFLLALLTAGATLYFKRTAIKVLMTLLLGVGYAAIAIQLFQANLVMPLITPLFNIMLGASVVFSYLLFTEGRDKRRVRTMLSQYVSPAVLTAVVDRYEEHLHAEVGSEEQLTIIFSDIRGFTNLAERLPAQQVVALLNHYFSSMTDAIFVHQGTIDKFIGDAIMAFWG
;
A
#
# COMPACT_ATOMS: atom_id res chain seq x y z
N MET A 1 24.87 26.75 30.01
CA MET A 1 23.43 26.75 30.36
C MET A 1 22.72 25.85 29.36
N GLY A 2 21.67 25.14 29.78
CA GLY A 2 20.86 24.29 28.89
C GLY A 2 21.25 22.81 28.77
N ALA A 3 22.52 22.41 28.87
CA ALA A 3 22.96 21.00 29.00
C ALA A 3 22.11 19.92 28.25
N PRO A 4 22.07 19.97 26.90
CA PRO A 4 21.35 18.97 26.12
C PRO A 4 22.02 17.60 26.20
N ARG A 5 21.21 16.55 26.06
CA ARG A 5 21.70 15.16 26.02
C ARG A 5 22.47 14.87 24.73
N ALA A 6 22.03 15.45 23.62
CA ALA A 6 22.67 15.39 22.32
C ALA A 6 22.22 16.54 21.41
N ILE A 7 23.10 16.97 20.51
CA ILE A 7 22.82 17.93 19.44
C ILE A 7 23.11 17.24 18.11
N ILE A 8 22.14 17.16 17.22
CA ILE A 8 22.24 16.41 15.98
C ILE A 8 22.01 17.36 14.80
N PHE A 9 23.04 17.53 13.97
CA PHE A 9 22.98 18.34 12.75
C PHE A 9 22.60 17.48 11.56
N ASP A 10 21.40 17.72 11.03
CA ASP A 10 20.96 17.28 9.72
C ASP A 10 21.30 18.34 8.66
N VAL A 11 22.60 18.68 8.62
CA VAL A 11 23.20 19.59 7.65
C VAL A 11 24.57 19.02 7.30
N LEU A 12 24.80 18.77 6.02
CA LEU A 12 26.04 18.16 5.55
C LEU A 12 27.06 19.23 5.17
N PHE A 13 28.10 19.40 6.00
CA PHE A 13 29.19 20.36 5.79
C PHE A 13 30.37 19.72 5.03
N THR A 14 30.18 19.34 3.77
CA THR A 14 31.23 18.66 2.96
C THR A 14 32.46 19.53 2.69
N GLU A 15 32.27 20.84 2.62
CA GLU A 15 33.32 21.80 2.34
C GLU A 15 33.40 22.86 3.44
N ASN A 16 34.60 23.35 3.68
CA ASN A 16 34.84 24.52 4.53
C ASN A 16 34.52 25.80 3.74
N GLU A 17 34.17 26.88 4.45
CA GLU A 17 33.90 28.19 3.86
C GLU A 17 35.13 28.69 3.09
N ARG A 18 34.97 28.83 1.77
CA ARG A 18 36.00 29.43 0.91
C ARG A 18 35.86 30.95 0.94
N ASN A 19 36.88 31.64 1.43
CA ASN A 19 36.98 33.08 1.27
C ASN A 19 37.40 33.39 -0.19
N PRO A 20 36.56 34.03 -1.03
CA PRO A 20 36.90 34.30 -2.42
C PRO A 20 38.12 35.23 -2.59
N ARG A 21 38.52 35.93 -1.52
CA ARG A 21 39.64 36.87 -1.51
C ARG A 21 40.94 36.29 -0.96
N GLU A 22 40.88 35.12 -0.32
CA GLU A 22 42.05 34.45 0.27
C GLU A 22 42.11 33.02 -0.28
N GLN A 23 43.08 32.74 -1.15
CA GLN A 23 43.44 31.38 -1.55
C GLN A 23 44.20 30.67 -0.41
N SER A 24 43.69 30.74 0.81
CA SER A 24 44.27 30.07 1.96
C SER A 24 43.63 28.71 2.15
N THR A 25 44.46 27.69 2.41
CA THR A 25 44.04 26.35 2.82
C THR A 25 43.61 26.30 4.29
N THR A 26 43.64 27.43 5.00
CA THR A 26 43.25 27.56 6.40
C THR A 26 41.73 27.71 6.54
N LEU A 27 41.16 27.07 7.57
CA LEU A 27 39.75 27.23 7.94
C LEU A 27 39.39 28.70 8.15
N SER A 28 38.17 29.09 7.74
CA SER A 28 37.65 30.43 8.01
C SER A 28 37.45 30.64 9.51
N ALA A 29 37.34 31.91 9.95
CA ALA A 29 37.02 32.22 11.34
C ALA A 29 35.62 31.69 11.77
N ASN A 30 34.72 31.43 10.83
CA ASN A 30 33.42 30.82 11.13
C ASN A 30 33.56 29.30 11.29
N ASP A 31 34.29 28.64 10.38
CA ASP A 31 34.54 27.21 10.45
C ASP A 31 35.33 26.84 11.71
N GLN A 32 36.34 27.63 12.07
CA GLN A 32 37.09 27.45 13.32
C GLN A 32 36.15 27.49 14.53
N ARG A 33 35.24 28.47 14.59
CA ARG A 33 34.25 28.56 15.67
C ARG A 33 33.27 27.40 15.68
N LEU A 34 32.89 26.87 14.52
CA LEU A 34 32.04 25.67 14.43
C LEU A 34 32.78 24.42 14.94
N VAL A 35 34.05 24.27 14.57
CA VAL A 35 34.91 23.17 15.01
C VAL A 35 35.13 23.24 16.53
N GLU A 36 35.51 24.41 17.05
CA GLU A 36 35.73 24.63 18.49
C GLU A 36 34.45 24.44 19.32
N SER A 37 33.30 24.90 18.83
CA SER A 37 32.02 24.69 19.51
C SER A 37 31.58 23.22 19.49
N THR A 38 31.82 22.51 18.38
CA THR A 38 31.56 21.07 18.27
C THR A 38 32.45 20.29 19.24
N ALA A 39 33.75 20.57 19.26
CA ALA A 39 34.71 19.91 20.15
C ALA A 39 34.40 20.16 21.64
N SER A 40 34.01 21.38 22.00
CA SER A 40 33.70 21.74 23.41
C SER A 40 32.37 21.18 23.92
N SER A 41 31.41 20.89 23.04
CA SER A 41 30.11 20.36 23.45
C SER A 41 30.16 18.88 23.84
N ALA A 42 31.07 18.08 23.25
CA ALA A 42 31.20 16.63 23.44
C ALA A 42 29.88 15.81 23.33
N VAL A 43 28.81 16.37 22.75
CA VAL A 43 27.51 15.70 22.54
C VAL A 43 26.93 16.01 21.15
N THR A 44 27.77 16.51 20.24
CA THR A 44 27.36 16.97 18.91
C THR A 44 27.63 15.89 17.85
N TYR A 45 26.59 15.57 17.09
CA TYR A 45 26.61 14.60 15.99
C TYR A 45 26.37 15.33 14.67
N HIS A 46 27.08 14.90 13.63
CA HIS A 46 26.97 15.48 12.29
C HIS A 46 26.49 14.47 11.26
N ALA A 47 25.78 14.96 10.26
CA ALA A 47 25.34 14.19 9.11
C ALA A 47 26.53 13.70 8.27
N MET A 48 26.41 12.48 7.76
CA MET A 48 27.19 11.98 6.63
C MET A 48 26.23 11.39 5.61
N GLN A 49 26.66 11.31 4.35
CA GLN A 49 25.90 10.66 3.30
C GLN A 49 26.73 9.52 2.72
N LEU A 50 26.09 8.38 2.47
CA LEU A 50 26.71 7.24 1.81
C LEU A 50 26.17 7.14 0.39
N HIS A 51 27.01 6.77 -0.58
CA HIS A 51 26.54 6.59 -1.95
C HIS A 51 26.93 5.24 -2.50
N ASN A 52 26.14 4.79 -3.46
CA ASN A 52 26.41 3.61 -4.25
C ASN A 52 26.46 4.03 -5.72
N ASP A 53 27.60 4.59 -6.10
CA ASP A 53 27.80 5.20 -7.40
C ASP A 53 28.19 4.15 -8.45
N SER A 54 27.72 4.32 -9.67
CA SER A 54 28.20 3.51 -10.79
C SER A 54 29.64 3.88 -11.16
N HIS A 55 30.41 2.91 -11.65
CA HIS A 55 31.74 3.17 -12.17
C HIS A 55 31.66 3.98 -13.47
N ASP A 56 31.99 5.26 -13.40
CA ASP A 56 32.07 6.17 -14.56
C ASP A 56 33.33 7.04 -14.48
N ALA A 57 33.65 7.73 -15.58
CA ALA A 57 34.87 8.54 -15.71
C ALA A 57 34.94 9.74 -14.74
N LEU A 58 33.82 10.16 -14.14
CA LEU A 58 33.76 11.27 -13.19
C LEU A 58 33.93 10.81 -11.74
N ASN A 59 33.56 9.56 -11.45
CA ASN A 59 33.53 8.99 -10.11
C ASN A 59 34.74 8.08 -9.79
N VAL A 60 35.64 7.81 -10.74
CA VAL A 60 36.77 6.88 -10.58
C VAL A 60 37.60 7.15 -9.30
N ASP A 61 37.89 8.42 -9.01
CA ASP A 61 38.71 8.82 -7.85
C ASP A 61 37.92 8.91 -6.53
N LEU A 62 36.59 8.87 -6.60
CA LEU A 62 35.70 8.92 -5.43
C LEU A 62 35.29 7.51 -4.97
N LEU A 63 35.26 6.57 -5.90
CA LEU A 63 34.94 5.16 -5.64
C LEU A 63 36.02 4.51 -4.80
N HIS A 64 35.61 3.85 -3.71
CA HIS A 64 36.51 3.12 -2.81
C HIS A 64 37.62 3.97 -2.15
N ARG A 65 37.47 5.31 -2.09
CA ARG A 65 38.38 6.18 -1.33
C ARG A 65 38.43 5.72 0.13
N PRO A 66 39.60 5.41 0.71
CA PRO A 66 39.66 4.85 2.06
C PRO A 66 39.15 5.84 3.10
N LEU A 67 38.35 5.34 4.04
CA LEU A 67 37.90 6.09 5.21
C LEU A 67 39.11 6.71 5.95
N PRO A 68 39.03 7.98 6.38
CA PRO A 68 40.09 8.61 7.17
C PRO A 68 40.38 7.84 8.46
N ASP A 69 41.67 7.64 8.78
CA ASP A 69 42.14 6.91 9.97
C ASP A 69 41.61 7.46 11.32
N ASN A 70 41.14 8.71 11.33
CA ASN A 70 40.71 9.45 12.52
C ASN A 70 39.18 9.45 12.74
N ILE A 71 38.42 8.65 12.00
CA ILE A 71 37.00 8.42 12.33
C ILE A 71 36.98 7.46 13.52
N ASP A 72 36.88 8.03 14.72
CA ASP A 72 36.97 7.28 15.97
C ASP A 72 35.87 6.19 16.01
N PRO A 73 36.26 4.91 16.11
CA PRO A 73 35.34 3.78 16.06
C PRO A 73 34.44 3.64 17.29
N LEU A 74 34.20 4.66 18.12
CA LEU A 74 33.35 4.50 19.32
C LEU A 74 31.92 3.99 18.99
N VAL A 75 31.42 4.30 17.78
CA VAL A 75 30.17 3.74 17.23
C VAL A 75 30.44 2.39 16.54
N LEU A 76 31.57 2.22 15.82
CA LEU A 76 31.98 0.99 15.15
C LEU A 76 32.29 -0.18 16.11
N ALA A 77 32.93 0.07 17.26
CA ALA A 77 33.33 -0.93 18.24
C ALA A 77 32.14 -1.55 18.97
N ARG A 78 31.01 -0.83 19.07
CA ARG A 78 29.74 -1.36 19.62
C ARG A 78 28.84 -1.96 18.54
N LEU A 79 28.92 -1.48 17.30
CA LEU A 79 28.29 -2.09 16.13
C LEU A 79 28.97 -3.41 15.71
N ASN A 80 30.23 -3.66 16.07
CA ASN A 80 30.91 -4.93 15.84
C ASN A 80 30.30 -6.13 16.63
N ARG A 81 29.32 -5.88 17.53
CA ARG A 81 28.47 -6.93 18.12
C ARG A 81 27.16 -7.14 17.34
N ILE A 82 27.07 -6.69 16.10
CA ILE A 82 26.05 -7.21 15.18
C ILE A 82 26.38 -8.68 14.95
N THR A 83 25.64 -9.55 15.64
CA THR A 83 25.70 -10.99 15.40
C THR A 83 24.90 -11.21 14.12
N THR A 84 25.50 -10.94 12.96
CA THR A 84 24.84 -11.19 11.67
C THR A 84 24.63 -12.70 11.54
N THR A 85 23.38 -13.14 11.63
CA THR A 85 22.97 -14.35 10.93
C THR A 85 23.11 -14.12 9.43
N ALA A 86 23.46 -15.16 8.68
CA ALA A 86 23.93 -15.09 7.29
C ALA A 86 22.94 -14.49 6.27
N ALA A 87 21.72 -14.14 6.68
CA ALA A 87 20.64 -13.66 5.82
C ALA A 87 20.68 -12.14 5.54
N PHE A 88 21.39 -11.34 6.34
CA PHE A 88 21.41 -9.88 6.18
C PHE A 88 22.62 -9.40 5.37
N GLN A 89 22.36 -8.84 4.19
CA GLN A 89 23.34 -8.01 3.48
C GLN A 89 22.95 -6.55 3.66
N ALA A 90 23.59 -5.87 4.60
CA ALA A 90 23.52 -4.41 4.69
C ALA A 90 23.83 -3.83 3.32
N ARG A 91 23.04 -2.84 2.88
CA ARG A 91 23.31 -2.14 1.62
C ARG A 91 24.76 -1.68 1.61
N THR A 92 25.54 -2.20 0.66
CA THR A 92 26.96 -1.88 0.53
C THR A 92 27.10 -0.64 -0.33
N ASN A 93 27.46 0.46 0.31
CA ASN A 93 27.83 1.71 -0.32
C ASN A 93 29.33 1.69 -0.66
N ASN A 94 29.70 2.32 -1.79
CA ASN A 94 31.06 2.29 -2.33
C ASN A 94 31.78 3.65 -2.24
N SER A 95 31.07 4.73 -1.91
CA SER A 95 31.61 6.07 -1.66
C SER A 95 30.85 6.75 -0.50
N TYR A 96 31.35 7.89 -0.05
CA TYR A 96 30.78 8.64 1.07
C TYR A 96 31.07 10.15 0.97
N SER A 97 30.21 10.94 1.59
CA SER A 97 30.39 12.36 1.87
C SER A 97 30.39 12.57 3.38
N LEU A 98 31.52 13.03 3.90
CA LEU A 98 31.70 13.38 5.31
C LEU A 98 31.74 14.89 5.49
N PRO A 99 31.52 15.39 6.71
CA PRO A 99 31.92 16.74 7.05
C PRO A 99 33.40 16.99 6.76
N PHE A 100 33.79 18.23 6.49
CA PHE A 100 35.19 18.56 6.25
C PHE A 100 36.09 18.08 7.42
N PRO A 101 37.36 17.70 7.15
CA PRO A 101 38.13 16.85 8.07
C PRO A 101 38.20 17.33 9.53
N ALA A 102 38.40 18.63 9.76
CA ALA A 102 38.49 19.19 11.10
C ALA A 102 37.18 19.09 11.89
N LEU A 103 36.03 19.20 11.21
CA LEU A 103 34.72 19.04 11.84
C LEU A 103 34.42 17.58 12.12
N THR A 104 34.74 16.67 11.19
CA THR A 104 34.60 15.22 11.39
C THR A 104 35.39 14.76 12.62
N GLN A 105 36.64 15.21 12.78
CA GLN A 105 37.48 14.85 13.93
C GLN A 105 36.98 15.43 15.27
N SER A 106 36.27 16.55 15.23
CA SER A 106 35.74 17.21 16.43
C SER A 106 34.35 16.73 16.83
N SER A 107 33.70 15.97 15.94
CA SER A 107 32.35 15.44 16.15
C SER A 107 32.37 14.33 17.17
N HIS A 108 31.38 14.29 18.06
CA HIS A 108 31.23 13.17 18.99
C HIS A 108 30.79 11.88 18.25
N GLY A 109 30.10 12.02 17.13
CA GLY A 109 29.76 10.92 16.24
C GLY A 109 29.18 11.42 14.91
N ILE A 110 29.04 10.49 13.97
CA ILE A 110 28.47 10.73 12.65
C ILE A 110 27.33 9.74 12.39
N GLY A 111 26.35 10.15 11.58
CA GLY A 111 25.23 9.29 11.22
C GLY A 111 24.74 9.54 9.80
N SER A 112 24.29 8.47 9.15
CA SER A 112 23.84 8.49 7.76
C SER A 112 22.50 9.22 7.62
N VAL A 113 22.41 10.14 6.65
CA VAL A 113 21.16 10.81 6.25
C VAL A 113 20.49 10.15 5.06
N ASN A 114 20.97 8.97 4.63
CA ASN A 114 20.41 8.28 3.50
C ASN A 114 18.96 7.85 3.79
N VAL A 115 18.05 8.34 2.96
CA VAL A 115 16.68 7.88 2.92
C VAL A 115 16.24 7.85 1.47
N ALA A 116 15.53 6.79 1.09
CA ALA A 116 14.87 6.68 -0.20
C ALA A 116 13.36 6.74 -0.01
N ALA A 117 12.67 7.33 -0.99
CA ALA A 117 11.22 7.22 -1.06
C ALA A 117 10.82 5.79 -1.47
N ASP A 118 9.63 5.37 -1.03
CA ASP A 118 8.98 4.19 -1.61
C ASP A 118 8.67 4.43 -3.10
N SER A 119 8.22 3.41 -3.82
CA SER A 119 7.90 3.47 -5.26
C SER A 119 6.87 4.54 -5.66
N ASP A 120 6.09 5.05 -4.70
CA ASP A 120 5.10 6.11 -4.88
C ASP A 120 5.62 7.52 -4.51
N GLY A 121 6.91 7.65 -4.21
CA GLY A 121 7.53 8.94 -3.87
C GLY A 121 7.36 9.37 -2.41
N ILE A 122 6.71 8.56 -1.56
CA ILE A 122 6.51 8.88 -0.15
C ILE A 122 7.59 8.20 0.70
N TYR A 123 8.21 8.98 1.57
CA TYR A 123 9.19 8.50 2.54
C TYR A 123 8.44 7.84 3.70
N ARG A 124 8.56 6.52 3.83
CA ARG A 124 7.98 5.74 4.93
C ARG A 124 9.00 4.92 5.70
N ARG A 125 10.11 4.58 5.04
CA ARG A 125 11.11 3.68 5.57
C ARG A 125 12.50 4.31 5.55
N VAL A 126 13.34 3.88 6.47
CA VAL A 126 14.74 4.34 6.58
C VAL A 126 15.67 3.15 6.85
N PRO A 127 16.84 3.07 6.21
CA PRO A 127 17.87 2.11 6.62
C PRO A 127 18.39 2.50 8.01
N LEU A 128 18.26 1.62 9.00
CA LEU A 128 18.77 1.92 10.36
C LEU A 128 20.29 1.81 10.45
N VAL A 129 20.87 0.94 9.63
CA VAL A 129 22.31 0.71 9.52
C VAL A 129 22.66 0.51 8.05
N GLU A 130 23.74 1.15 7.61
CA GLU A 130 24.31 0.98 6.28
C GLU A 130 25.78 0.58 6.37
N SER A 131 26.27 -0.12 5.35
CA SER A 131 27.68 -0.50 5.25
C SER A 131 28.38 0.33 4.19
N CYS A 132 29.59 0.80 4.50
CA CYS A 132 30.50 1.36 3.50
C CYS A 132 31.91 0.83 3.78
N GLN A 133 32.52 0.18 2.79
CA GLN A 133 33.88 -0.39 2.91
C GLN A 133 34.07 -1.32 4.12
N GLY A 134 33.04 -2.11 4.46
CA GLY A 134 33.06 -3.03 5.61
C GLY A 134 32.79 -2.37 6.97
N ASN A 135 32.62 -1.05 7.02
CA ASN A 135 32.28 -0.29 8.21
C ASN A 135 30.78 0.00 8.26
N LEU A 136 30.19 -0.09 9.45
CA LEU A 136 28.76 0.10 9.66
C LEU A 136 28.46 1.47 10.25
N PHE A 137 27.48 2.16 9.66
CA PHE A 137 27.07 3.50 10.05
C PHE A 137 25.58 3.50 10.40
N PRO A 138 25.19 4.04 11.57
CA PRO A 138 23.78 4.12 11.93
C PRO A 138 23.11 5.29 11.21
N ALA A 139 21.78 5.23 11.05
CA ALA A 139 20.98 6.38 10.68
C ALA A 139 21.21 7.55 11.66
N LEU A 140 21.21 8.78 11.15
CA LEU A 140 21.45 9.99 11.95
C LEU A 140 20.53 10.08 13.17
N GLY A 141 19.25 9.72 13.03
CA GLY A 141 18.27 9.67 14.12
C GLY A 141 18.61 8.69 15.26
N LEU A 142 19.45 7.69 15.02
CA LEU A 142 19.88 6.72 16.03
C LEU A 142 21.24 7.05 16.66
N SER A 143 22.03 7.91 16.03
CA SER A 143 23.44 8.17 16.39
C SER A 143 23.63 8.49 17.89
N ALA A 144 22.79 9.36 18.44
CA ALA A 144 22.83 9.72 19.85
C ALA A 144 22.33 8.61 20.81
N LEU A 145 21.45 7.72 20.34
CA LEU A 145 20.86 6.65 21.15
C LEU A 145 21.81 5.47 21.30
N LEU A 146 22.57 5.15 20.26
CA LEU A 146 23.53 4.05 20.24
C LEU A 146 24.80 4.32 21.07
N ARG A 147 24.99 5.55 21.57
CA ARG A 147 26.08 5.87 22.49
C ARG A 147 26.00 5.10 23.80
N SER A 148 24.82 4.73 24.26
CA SER A 148 24.61 4.03 25.55
C SER A 148 23.94 2.68 25.40
N ALA A 149 23.80 2.20 24.16
CA ALA A 149 23.03 1.01 23.83
C ALA A 149 23.81 0.14 22.85
N ASP A 150 23.73 -1.17 23.05
CA ASP A 150 24.18 -2.13 22.04
C ASP A 150 23.07 -2.29 21.00
N LEU A 151 23.46 -2.35 19.73
CA LEU A 151 22.59 -2.71 18.62
C LEU A 151 22.83 -4.18 18.27
N LEU A 152 21.81 -5.00 18.48
CA LEU A 152 21.83 -6.40 18.08
C LEU A 152 20.96 -6.56 16.84
N LEU A 153 21.46 -7.28 15.86
CA LEU A 153 20.67 -7.66 14.69
C LEU A 153 20.15 -9.09 14.87
N ALA A 154 18.88 -9.29 14.56
CA ALA A 154 18.26 -10.59 14.33
C ALA A 154 17.72 -10.63 12.88
N ASP A 155 17.25 -11.78 12.43
CA ASP A 155 16.86 -12.00 11.03
C ASP A 155 15.81 -11.00 10.49
N ASP A 156 14.90 -10.52 11.35
CA ASP A 156 13.76 -9.67 10.99
C ASP A 156 13.63 -8.38 11.84
N HIS A 157 14.58 -8.12 12.75
CA HIS A 157 14.55 -6.92 13.59
C HIS A 157 15.94 -6.50 14.10
N TYR A 158 16.07 -5.21 14.37
CA TYR A 158 17.14 -4.68 15.21
C TYR A 158 16.67 -4.55 16.65
N ARG A 159 17.53 -4.87 17.63
CA ARG A 159 17.26 -4.64 19.04
C ARG A 159 18.21 -3.59 19.59
N ILE A 160 17.62 -2.49 20.09
CA ILE A 160 18.34 -1.43 20.81
C ILE A 160 17.88 -1.49 22.26
N ASN A 161 18.77 -1.86 23.18
CA ASN A 161 18.41 -2.14 24.58
C ASN A 161 17.26 -3.18 24.69
N ASN A 162 16.07 -2.73 25.10
CA ASN A 162 14.86 -3.55 25.24
C ASN A 162 13.82 -3.27 24.14
N THR A 163 14.15 -2.41 23.18
CA THR A 163 13.27 -2.02 22.07
C THR A 163 13.61 -2.87 20.84
N SER A 164 12.60 -3.50 20.25
CA SER A 164 12.72 -4.24 18.99
C SER A 164 12.18 -3.40 17.83
N LEU A 165 12.96 -3.29 16.76
CA LEU A 165 12.70 -2.48 15.58
C LEU A 165 12.57 -3.43 14.38
N PRO A 166 11.35 -3.77 13.95
CA PRO A 166 11.14 -4.66 12.83
C PRO A 166 11.68 -4.02 11.55
N ILE A 167 12.32 -4.82 10.71
CA ILE A 167 12.87 -4.41 9.43
C ILE A 167 12.30 -5.24 8.29
N ASP A 168 12.26 -4.66 7.11
CA ASP A 168 11.96 -5.41 5.89
C ASP A 168 13.18 -6.24 5.42
N SER A 169 12.99 -7.00 4.34
CA SER A 169 14.03 -7.82 3.74
C SER A 169 15.25 -7.04 3.21
N GLN A 170 15.15 -5.72 3.12
CA GLN A 170 16.24 -4.82 2.72
C GLN A 170 16.88 -4.11 3.91
N GLY A 171 16.42 -4.38 5.14
CA GLY A 171 16.93 -3.74 6.35
C GLY A 171 16.32 -2.38 6.66
N HIS A 172 15.22 -2.01 5.99
CA HIS A 172 14.57 -0.74 6.24
C HIS A 172 13.52 -0.86 7.34
N TYR A 173 13.51 0.15 8.20
CA TYR A 173 12.58 0.29 9.30
C TYR A 173 11.40 1.18 8.90
N LEU A 174 10.18 0.75 9.24
CA LEU A 174 8.96 1.52 9.00
C LEU A 174 8.75 2.57 10.09
N ILE A 175 8.72 3.84 9.69
CA ILE A 175 8.65 4.98 10.61
C ILE A 175 7.20 5.21 11.06
N ASN A 176 6.94 5.27 12.38
CA ASN A 176 5.72 5.88 12.89
C ASN A 176 5.88 7.41 12.88
N TYR A 177 5.13 8.09 12.02
CA TYR A 177 5.23 9.55 11.94
C TYR A 177 4.39 10.21 13.02
N TYR A 178 5.00 11.16 13.72
CA TYR A 178 4.29 12.12 14.54
C TYR A 178 3.85 13.30 13.69
N GLY A 179 2.73 13.92 14.07
CA GLY A 179 2.25 15.16 13.44
C GLY A 179 3.18 16.34 13.72
N LYS A 180 2.62 17.49 14.09
CA LYS A 180 3.45 18.63 14.46
C LYS A 180 4.19 18.35 15.78
N VAL A 181 5.52 18.40 15.74
CA VAL A 181 6.34 18.45 16.97
C VAL A 181 6.04 19.78 17.66
N ALA A 182 5.63 19.71 18.92
CA ALA A 182 5.13 20.87 19.66
C ALA A 182 6.20 21.96 19.87
N ASN A 183 7.48 21.58 19.94
CA ASN A 183 8.59 22.47 20.28
C ASN A 183 9.57 22.57 19.11
N SER A 184 9.26 23.46 18.16
CA SER A 184 10.15 23.81 17.05
C SER A 184 10.59 25.26 17.19
N TYR A 185 11.90 25.51 17.04
CA TYR A 185 12.50 26.83 17.23
C TYR A 185 13.18 27.30 15.95
N SER A 186 13.05 28.59 15.63
CA SER A 186 13.79 29.17 14.51
C SER A 186 15.25 29.42 14.89
N MET A 187 16.16 29.18 13.94
CA MET A 187 17.58 29.46 14.18
C MET A 187 17.83 30.95 14.49
N SER A 188 17.04 31.86 13.90
CA SER A 188 17.10 33.29 14.23
C SER A 188 16.73 33.59 15.68
N GLY A 189 15.73 32.89 16.24
CA GLY A 189 15.36 32.99 17.66
C GLY A 189 16.46 32.48 18.58
N ILE A 190 17.13 31.39 18.19
CA ILE A 190 18.29 30.84 18.93
C ILE A 190 19.44 31.84 18.94
N VAL A 191 19.78 32.41 17.77
CA VAL A 191 20.86 33.39 17.64
C VAL A 191 20.56 34.66 18.44
N ALA A 192 19.31 35.16 18.37
CA ALA A 192 18.88 36.33 19.14
C ALA A 192 18.97 36.09 20.65
N SER A 193 18.48 34.94 21.13
CA SER A 193 18.58 34.57 22.55
C SER A 193 20.05 34.42 23.00
N ALA A 194 20.90 33.84 22.16
CA ALA A 194 22.33 33.72 22.44
C ALA A 194 23.04 35.09 22.50
N GLN A 195 22.63 36.06 21.67
CA GLN A 195 23.15 37.43 21.73
C GLN A 195 22.71 38.16 23.00
N GLN A 196 21.44 38.04 23.38
CA GLN A 196 20.90 38.61 24.62
C GLN A 196 21.61 38.06 25.86
N LEU A 197 21.84 36.74 25.93
CA LEU A 197 22.62 36.11 26.99
C LEU A 197 24.04 36.66 27.10
N ARG A 198 24.72 36.85 25.95
CA ARG A 198 26.07 37.44 25.92
C ARG A 198 26.08 38.91 26.37
N ALA A 199 24.98 39.63 26.16
CA ALA A 199 24.78 41.00 26.63
C ALA A 199 24.33 41.06 28.11
N GLY A 200 24.06 39.92 28.76
CA GLY A 200 23.59 39.86 30.14
C GLY A 200 22.07 40.08 30.31
N ASP A 201 21.31 40.12 29.22
CA ASP A 201 19.84 40.27 29.25
C ASP A 201 19.17 38.90 29.32
N VAL A 202 18.86 38.45 30.54
CA VAL A 202 18.23 37.15 30.82
C VAL A 202 16.70 37.21 30.95
N GLU A 203 16.11 38.41 31.03
CA GLU A 203 14.66 38.58 31.22
C GLU A 203 13.88 38.59 29.89
N ARG A 204 14.54 38.89 28.77
CA ARG A 204 13.92 39.04 27.44
C ARG A 204 14.28 37.94 26.44
N LEU A 205 14.68 36.78 26.94
CA LEU A 205 15.05 35.65 26.10
C LEU A 205 13.84 35.19 25.28
N LEU A 206 14.01 35.09 23.96
CA LEU A 206 13.00 34.50 23.08
C LEU A 206 12.88 32.99 23.33
N ILE A 207 13.98 32.35 23.72
CA ILE A 207 14.07 30.92 24.02
C ILE A 207 14.96 30.77 25.26
N ASP A 208 14.43 30.15 26.32
CA ASP A 208 15.21 29.86 27.52
C ASP A 208 16.14 28.66 27.25
N PRO A 209 17.47 28.77 27.47
CA PRO A 209 18.39 27.64 27.35
C PRO A 209 17.97 26.39 28.12
N ASN A 210 17.27 26.54 29.25
CA ASN A 210 16.80 25.43 30.06
C ASN A 210 15.76 24.54 29.34
N GLU A 211 15.12 25.03 28.28
CA GLU A 211 14.24 24.22 27.44
C GLU A 211 14.98 23.04 26.77
N PHE A 212 16.30 23.16 26.61
CA PHE A 212 17.14 22.11 26.03
C PHE A 212 17.69 21.11 27.05
N HIS A 213 17.40 21.29 28.35
CA HIS A 213 17.94 20.43 29.40
C HIS A 213 17.47 18.99 29.27
N ASP A 214 18.44 18.07 29.19
CA ASP A 214 18.22 16.63 28.99
C ASP A 214 17.38 16.30 27.74
N LYS A 215 17.40 17.18 26.73
CA LYS A 215 16.76 16.96 25.44
C LYS A 215 17.75 16.51 24.37
N ILE A 216 17.25 15.77 23.39
CA ILE A 216 17.93 15.56 22.12
C ILE A 216 17.45 16.65 21.17
N VAL A 217 18.38 17.47 20.69
CA VAL A 217 18.08 18.61 19.83
C VAL A 217 18.48 18.25 18.41
N PHE A 218 17.53 18.33 17.49
CA PHE A 218 17.78 18.16 16.06
C PHE A 218 17.79 19.53 15.37
N ILE A 219 18.81 19.76 14.55
CA ILE A 219 19.01 21.00 13.80
C ILE A 219 19.00 20.63 12.33
N GLY A 220 18.05 21.15 11.57
CA GLY A 220 17.95 20.91 10.14
C GLY A 220 17.35 22.09 9.41
N ALA A 221 17.43 22.06 8.09
CA ALA A 221 16.90 23.12 7.26
C ALA A 221 15.38 22.97 7.07
N SER A 222 14.64 24.06 7.27
CA SER A 222 13.18 24.09 7.10
C SER A 222 12.69 25.26 6.23
N ALA A 223 13.61 26.01 5.62
CA ALA A 223 13.28 27.17 4.81
C ALA A 223 12.76 26.75 3.42
N ALA A 224 11.76 27.45 2.91
CA ALA A 224 11.27 27.26 1.55
C ALA A 224 12.39 27.52 0.53
N GLY A 225 12.63 26.58 -0.37
CA GLY A 225 13.71 26.66 -1.37
C GLY A 225 14.99 25.90 -0.99
N VAL A 226 15.06 25.32 0.21
CA VAL A 226 16.06 24.28 0.51
C VAL A 226 15.55 22.95 -0.01
N GLU A 227 16.38 22.20 -0.75
CA GLU A 227 16.01 20.94 -1.43
C GLU A 227 15.72 19.76 -0.47
N ASP A 228 15.69 19.99 0.84
CA ASP A 228 15.49 18.95 1.86
C ASP A 228 14.02 18.82 2.32
N LEU A 229 13.06 19.06 1.41
CA LEU A 229 11.65 18.79 1.66
C LEU A 229 11.28 17.38 1.19
N LYS A 230 10.68 16.59 2.08
CA LYS A 230 10.31 15.19 1.89
C LYS A 230 8.80 15.00 1.98
N ALA A 231 8.23 14.24 1.06
CA ALA A 231 6.83 13.83 1.13
C ALA A 231 6.68 12.67 2.12
N THR A 232 5.80 12.83 3.11
CA THR A 232 5.55 11.83 4.17
C THR A 232 4.06 11.47 4.19
N PRO A 233 3.65 10.38 4.88
CA PRO A 233 2.24 10.05 5.01
C PRO A 233 1.35 11.14 5.64
N LEU A 234 1.94 12.06 6.42
CA LEU A 234 1.21 13.13 7.12
C LEU A 234 1.29 14.49 6.41
N ALA A 235 2.28 14.72 5.55
CA ALA A 235 2.50 16.01 4.90
C ALA A 235 3.23 15.86 3.56
N ILE A 236 2.79 16.62 2.56
CA ILE A 236 3.37 16.64 1.20
C ILE A 236 4.77 17.26 1.19
N ALA A 237 5.03 18.21 2.11
CA ALA A 237 6.32 18.87 2.25
C ALA A 237 6.69 18.98 3.74
N GLN A 238 7.48 18.02 4.21
CA GLN A 238 8.02 17.96 5.56
C GLN A 238 9.54 18.20 5.50
N ALA A 239 10.12 18.95 6.45
CA ALA A 239 11.57 19.09 6.55
C ALA A 239 12.24 17.71 6.80
N GLY A 240 13.34 17.40 6.10
CA GLY A 240 14.03 16.10 6.16
C GLY A 240 14.39 15.67 7.58
N VAL A 241 14.84 16.62 8.40
CA VAL A 241 15.16 16.41 9.82
C VAL A 241 14.05 15.75 10.63
N MET A 242 12.79 15.94 10.23
CA MET A 242 11.64 15.36 10.93
C MET A 242 11.57 13.84 10.80
N LEU A 243 12.18 13.25 9.76
CA LEU A 243 12.33 11.81 9.64
C LEU A 243 13.25 11.28 10.76
N HIS A 244 14.37 11.95 11.00
CA HIS A 244 15.31 11.59 12.07
C HIS A 244 14.71 11.80 13.46
N VAL A 245 13.95 12.89 13.65
CA VAL A 245 13.18 13.14 14.87
C VAL A 245 12.16 12.01 15.10
N ALA A 246 11.41 11.61 14.07
CA ALA A 246 10.45 10.52 14.16
C ALA A 246 11.15 9.23 14.58
N VAL A 247 12.21 8.81 13.88
CA VAL A 247 12.98 7.58 14.20
C VAL A 247 13.46 7.59 15.65
N ALA A 248 14.08 8.67 16.11
CA ALA A 248 14.53 8.77 17.49
C ALA A 248 13.36 8.68 18.48
N GLY A 249 12.25 9.38 18.18
CA GLY A 249 11.04 9.36 18.99
C GLY A 249 10.38 7.97 19.07
N ASN A 250 10.34 7.22 17.97
CA ASN A 250 9.85 5.83 17.93
C ASN A 250 10.61 4.96 18.94
N VAL A 251 11.95 5.04 18.92
CA VAL A 251 12.80 4.26 19.84
C VAL A 251 12.64 4.71 21.29
N ILE A 252 12.65 6.03 21.54
CA ILE A 252 12.57 6.59 22.90
C ILE A 252 11.20 6.30 23.54
N ALA A 253 10.11 6.43 22.78
CA ALA A 253 8.76 6.20 23.25
C ALA A 253 8.36 4.71 23.22
N ASN A 254 9.19 3.85 22.62
CA ASN A 254 8.84 2.47 22.29
C ASN A 254 7.52 2.38 21.48
N ASP A 255 7.31 3.34 20.59
CA ASP A 255 6.12 3.48 19.76
C ASP A 255 6.43 2.97 18.35
N ILE A 256 6.46 1.65 18.21
CA ILE A 256 7.03 0.96 17.05
C ILE A 256 5.94 0.30 16.21
N LEU A 257 5.82 0.71 14.94
CA LEU A 257 4.96 0.02 13.98
C LEU A 257 5.52 -1.36 13.63
N THR A 258 4.68 -2.39 13.79
CA THR A 258 5.00 -3.80 13.53
C THR A 258 4.15 -4.33 12.39
N PRO A 259 4.72 -4.51 11.18
CA PRO A 259 4.02 -5.17 10.09
C PRO A 259 3.66 -6.61 10.46
N LEU A 260 2.47 -7.07 10.06
CA LEU A 260 2.14 -8.49 10.20
C LEU A 260 3.10 -9.34 9.36
N ALA A 261 3.47 -10.49 9.90
CA ALA A 261 4.27 -11.47 9.17
C ALA A 261 3.64 -11.80 7.81
N THR A 262 4.49 -11.99 6.81
CA THR A 262 4.09 -12.27 5.42
C THR A 262 3.13 -13.46 5.33
N GLU A 263 3.38 -14.52 6.09
CA GLU A 263 2.55 -15.73 6.12
C GLU A 263 1.13 -15.47 6.66
N VAL A 264 1.02 -14.65 7.72
CA VAL A 264 -0.27 -14.25 8.28
C VAL A 264 -1.03 -13.39 7.27
N THR A 265 -0.33 -12.49 6.60
CA THR A 265 -0.90 -11.65 5.54
C THR A 265 -1.47 -12.50 4.42
N TYR A 266 -0.73 -13.48 3.88
CA TYR A 266 -1.24 -14.36 2.82
C TYR A 266 -2.41 -15.24 3.29
N THR A 267 -2.35 -15.72 4.53
CA THR A 267 -3.46 -16.47 5.15
C THR A 267 -4.74 -15.62 5.19
N ILE A 268 -4.64 -14.36 5.59
CA ILE A 268 -5.77 -13.42 5.59
C ILE A 268 -6.31 -13.20 4.17
N HIS A 269 -5.45 -13.04 3.16
CA HIS A 269 -5.89 -12.89 1.77
C HIS A 269 -6.66 -14.12 1.28
N PHE A 270 -6.16 -15.32 1.60
CA PHE A 270 -6.82 -16.57 1.26
C PHE A 270 -8.19 -16.71 1.94
N LEU A 271 -8.27 -16.43 3.24
CA LEU A 271 -9.53 -16.47 3.99
C LEU A 271 -10.53 -15.43 3.47
N LEU A 272 -10.09 -14.22 3.16
CA LEU A 272 -10.96 -13.19 2.57
C LEU A 272 -11.48 -13.58 1.19
N ALA A 273 -10.65 -14.24 0.36
CA ALA A 273 -11.09 -14.75 -0.93
C ALA A 273 -12.20 -15.82 -0.76
N LEU A 274 -12.03 -16.75 0.18
CA LEU A 274 -13.05 -17.76 0.51
C LEU A 274 -14.33 -17.13 1.04
N LEU A 275 -14.23 -16.17 1.97
CA LEU A 275 -15.38 -15.46 2.52
C LEU A 275 -16.12 -14.64 1.46
N THR A 276 -15.40 -13.98 0.55
CA THR A 276 -15.98 -13.23 -0.56
C THR A 276 -16.74 -14.14 -1.51
N ALA A 277 -16.15 -15.29 -1.89
CA ALA A 277 -16.80 -16.28 -2.73
C ALA A 277 -18.04 -16.86 -2.03
N GLY A 278 -17.91 -17.25 -0.75
CA GLY A 278 -19.00 -17.77 0.07
C GLY A 278 -20.16 -16.79 0.19
N ALA A 279 -19.89 -15.52 0.51
CA ALA A 279 -20.91 -14.47 0.58
C ALA A 279 -21.62 -14.27 -0.77
N THR A 280 -20.88 -14.28 -1.88
CA THR A 280 -21.47 -14.04 -3.21
C THR A 280 -22.32 -15.23 -3.69
N LEU A 281 -21.94 -16.46 -3.35
CA LEU A 281 -22.62 -17.69 -3.77
C LEU A 281 -23.81 -18.07 -2.87
N TYR A 282 -23.77 -17.75 -1.58
CA TYR A 282 -24.80 -18.17 -0.61
C TYR A 282 -26.13 -17.44 -0.78
N PHE A 283 -26.09 -16.12 -1.04
CA PHE A 283 -27.31 -15.31 -1.11
C PHE A 283 -27.92 -15.34 -2.51
N LYS A 284 -29.24 -15.49 -2.62
CA LYS A 284 -29.95 -15.48 -3.92
C LYS A 284 -30.12 -14.07 -4.48
N ARG A 285 -30.51 -13.10 -3.62
CA ARG A 285 -30.79 -11.71 -4.03
C ARG A 285 -29.50 -10.93 -4.27
N THR A 286 -29.38 -10.32 -5.45
CA THR A 286 -28.21 -9.52 -5.85
C THR A 286 -27.88 -8.40 -4.87
N ALA A 287 -28.90 -7.69 -4.36
CA ALA A 287 -28.69 -6.62 -3.38
C ALA A 287 -27.99 -7.12 -2.10
N ILE A 288 -28.33 -8.33 -1.63
CA ILE A 288 -27.71 -8.91 -0.43
C ILE A 288 -26.27 -9.34 -0.72
N LYS A 289 -25.98 -9.90 -1.90
CA LYS A 289 -24.60 -10.23 -2.32
C LYS A 289 -23.68 -9.00 -2.23
N VAL A 290 -24.12 -7.89 -2.84
CA VAL A 290 -23.37 -6.63 -2.85
C VAL A 290 -23.19 -6.07 -1.43
N LEU A 291 -24.27 -6.04 -0.64
CA LEU A 291 -24.23 -5.56 0.73
C LEU A 291 -23.24 -6.36 1.60
N MET A 292 -23.25 -7.70 1.50
CA MET A 292 -22.38 -8.55 2.30
C MET A 292 -20.91 -8.42 1.93
N THR A 293 -20.61 -8.30 0.63
CA THR A 293 -19.24 -8.00 0.17
C THR A 293 -18.76 -6.63 0.66
N LEU A 294 -19.63 -5.61 0.64
CA LEU A 294 -19.30 -4.29 1.18
C LEU A 294 -19.06 -4.34 2.70
N LEU A 295 -19.93 -5.02 3.45
CA LEU A 295 -19.77 -5.21 4.89
C LEU A 295 -18.49 -5.95 5.24
N LEU A 296 -18.08 -6.94 4.43
CA LEU A 296 -16.80 -7.64 4.60
C LEU A 296 -15.62 -6.67 4.43
N GLY A 297 -15.64 -5.84 3.39
CA GLY A 297 -14.60 -4.83 3.15
C GLY A 297 -14.53 -3.77 4.26
N VAL A 298 -15.69 -3.25 4.70
CA VAL A 298 -15.78 -2.28 5.80
C VAL A 298 -15.32 -2.90 7.12
N GLY A 299 -15.74 -4.14 7.41
CA GLY A 299 -15.32 -4.87 8.60
C GLY A 299 -13.81 -5.10 8.62
N TYR A 300 -13.24 -5.48 7.48
CA TYR A 300 -11.78 -5.60 7.34
C TYR A 300 -11.06 -4.27 7.57
N ALA A 301 -11.52 -3.19 6.96
CA ALA A 301 -10.94 -1.86 7.14
C ALA A 301 -11.02 -1.39 8.60
N ALA A 302 -12.14 -1.62 9.28
CA ALA A 302 -12.31 -1.30 10.69
C ALA A 302 -11.31 -2.08 11.58
N ILE A 303 -11.12 -3.39 11.31
CA ILE A 303 -10.12 -4.20 12.02
C ILE A 303 -8.71 -3.67 11.77
N ALA A 304 -8.36 -3.37 10.53
CA ALA A 304 -7.05 -2.83 10.17
C ALA A 304 -6.76 -1.50 10.88
N ILE A 305 -7.75 -0.59 10.94
CA ILE A 305 -7.63 0.68 11.68
C ILE A 305 -7.47 0.44 13.18
N GLN A 306 -8.24 -0.49 13.76
CA GLN A 306 -8.14 -0.80 15.18
C GLN A 306 -6.79 -1.41 15.56
N LEU A 307 -6.24 -2.28 14.71
CA LEU A 307 -4.91 -2.85 14.89
C LEU A 307 -3.80 -1.81 14.72
N PHE A 308 -3.99 -0.86 13.80
CA PHE A 308 -3.04 0.24 13.64
C PHE A 308 -2.90 1.10 14.90
N GLN A 309 -4.00 1.32 15.64
CA GLN A 309 -3.95 1.99 16.95
C GLN A 309 -3.15 1.20 18.00
N ALA A 310 -3.01 -0.11 17.82
CA ALA A 310 -2.16 -0.99 18.62
C ALA A 310 -0.77 -1.21 17.99
N ASN A 311 -0.37 -0.33 17.06
CA ASN A 311 0.90 -0.37 16.33
C ASN A 311 1.11 -1.62 15.46
N LEU A 312 0.05 -2.35 15.11
CA LEU A 312 0.09 -3.48 14.18
C LEU A 312 -0.34 -3.01 12.78
N VAL A 313 0.58 -3.10 11.82
CA VAL A 313 0.33 -2.63 10.46
C VAL A 313 -0.19 -3.77 9.60
N MET A 314 -1.43 -3.62 9.16
CA MET A 314 -2.11 -4.53 8.26
C MET A 314 -2.31 -3.88 6.89
N PRO A 315 -2.00 -4.56 5.76
CA PRO A 315 -2.21 -3.99 4.43
C PRO A 315 -3.69 -3.69 4.17
N LEU A 316 -4.03 -2.45 3.82
CA LEU A 316 -5.42 -2.07 3.55
C LEU A 316 -5.81 -2.24 2.08
N ILE A 317 -4.95 -1.83 1.16
CA ILE A 317 -5.28 -1.76 -0.26
C ILE A 317 -5.37 -3.16 -0.89
N THR A 318 -4.37 -4.03 -0.66
CA THR A 318 -4.32 -5.34 -1.31
C THR A 318 -5.51 -6.25 -0.96
N PRO A 319 -6.03 -6.29 0.28
CA PRO A 319 -7.16 -7.15 0.62
C PRO A 319 -8.50 -6.57 0.18
N LEU A 320 -8.66 -5.24 0.23
CA LEU A 320 -9.84 -4.59 -0.34
C LEU A 320 -9.92 -4.81 -1.86
N PHE A 321 -8.79 -4.72 -2.55
CA PHE A 321 -8.71 -5.05 -3.97
C PHE A 321 -9.02 -6.52 -4.23
N ASN A 322 -8.53 -7.44 -3.41
CA ASN A 322 -8.85 -8.87 -3.49
C ASN A 322 -10.37 -9.13 -3.33
N ILE A 323 -11.02 -8.51 -2.34
CA ILE A 323 -12.48 -8.61 -2.15
C ILE A 323 -13.21 -8.08 -3.38
N MET A 324 -12.83 -6.90 -3.88
CA MET A 324 -13.46 -6.28 -5.05
C MET A 324 -13.29 -7.12 -6.32
N LEU A 325 -12.09 -7.63 -6.56
CA LEU A 325 -11.76 -8.46 -7.72
C LEU A 325 -12.49 -9.81 -7.64
N GLY A 326 -12.42 -10.49 -6.47
CA GLY A 326 -13.07 -11.77 -6.24
C GLY A 326 -14.59 -11.67 -6.42
N ALA A 327 -15.22 -10.64 -5.84
CA ALA A 327 -16.64 -10.38 -6.03
C ALA A 327 -16.98 -10.11 -7.50
N SER A 328 -16.19 -9.29 -8.19
CA SER A 328 -16.37 -9.00 -9.63
C SER A 328 -16.30 -10.26 -10.49
N VAL A 329 -15.34 -11.16 -10.22
CA VAL A 329 -15.16 -12.42 -10.96
C VAL A 329 -16.35 -13.35 -10.73
N VAL A 330 -16.73 -13.59 -9.47
CA VAL A 330 -17.85 -14.49 -9.14
C VAL A 330 -19.17 -13.91 -9.66
N PHE A 331 -19.39 -12.61 -9.49
CA PHE A 331 -20.59 -11.94 -9.99
C PHE A 331 -20.69 -12.01 -11.52
N SER A 332 -19.59 -11.76 -12.23
CA SER A 332 -19.54 -11.90 -13.70
C SER A 332 -19.86 -13.33 -14.12
N TYR A 333 -19.24 -14.32 -13.48
CA TYR A 333 -19.52 -15.74 -13.75
C TYR A 333 -21.01 -16.06 -13.61
N LEU A 334 -21.63 -15.65 -12.49
CA LEU A 334 -23.06 -15.89 -12.24
C LEU A 334 -23.95 -15.22 -13.28
N LEU A 335 -23.67 -13.98 -13.69
CA LEU A 335 -24.43 -13.32 -14.76
C LEU A 335 -24.33 -14.06 -16.10
N PHE A 336 -23.13 -14.54 -16.44
CA PHE A 336 -22.89 -15.26 -17.69
C PHE A 336 -23.51 -16.67 -17.71
N THR A 337 -23.61 -17.35 -16.56
CA THR A 337 -24.23 -18.67 -16.47
C THR A 337 -25.75 -18.58 -16.35
N GLU A 338 -26.25 -17.73 -15.45
CA GLU A 338 -27.69 -17.58 -15.21
C GLU A 338 -28.42 -17.07 -16.47
N GLY A 339 -27.77 -16.18 -17.23
CA GLY A 339 -28.29 -15.70 -18.52
C GLY A 339 -28.39 -16.80 -19.59
N ARG A 340 -27.48 -17.79 -19.58
CA ARG A 340 -27.51 -18.91 -20.53
C ARG A 340 -28.62 -19.89 -20.20
N ASP A 341 -28.79 -20.24 -18.94
CA ASP A 341 -29.80 -21.20 -18.52
C ASP A 341 -31.22 -20.65 -18.76
N LYS A 342 -31.47 -19.38 -18.43
CA LYS A 342 -32.75 -18.70 -18.73
C LYS A 342 -33.05 -18.69 -20.24
N ARG A 343 -32.05 -18.37 -21.07
CA ARG A 343 -32.22 -18.39 -22.54
C ARG A 343 -32.50 -19.80 -23.07
N ARG A 344 -31.80 -20.82 -22.57
CA ARG A 344 -31.98 -22.22 -23.00
C ARG A 344 -33.38 -22.74 -22.67
N VAL A 345 -33.85 -22.50 -21.45
CA VAL A 345 -35.21 -22.87 -21.03
C VAL A 345 -36.26 -22.13 -21.86
N ARG A 346 -36.06 -20.82 -22.10
CA ARG A 346 -36.96 -20.01 -22.94
C ARG A 346 -37.04 -20.55 -24.38
N THR A 347 -35.92 -20.91 -24.99
CA THR A 347 -35.88 -21.47 -26.35
C THR A 347 -36.53 -22.85 -26.44
N MET A 348 -36.39 -23.69 -25.40
CA MET A 348 -37.10 -24.98 -25.37
C MET A 348 -38.60 -24.77 -25.27
N LEU A 349 -39.07 -23.93 -24.36
CA LEU A 349 -40.51 -23.66 -24.17
C LEU A 349 -41.13 -22.96 -25.39
N SER A 350 -40.40 -22.08 -26.09
CA SER A 350 -40.92 -21.41 -27.29
C SER A 350 -41.27 -22.34 -28.45
N GLN A 351 -40.78 -23.59 -28.42
CA GLN A 351 -41.13 -24.60 -29.43
C GLN A 351 -42.51 -25.24 -29.18
N TYR A 352 -43.07 -25.07 -27.97
CA TYR A 352 -44.31 -25.73 -27.55
C TYR A 352 -45.44 -24.77 -27.20
N VAL A 353 -45.15 -23.49 -26.96
CA VAL A 353 -46.15 -22.48 -26.60
C VAL A 353 -45.99 -21.22 -27.43
N SER A 354 -47.10 -20.52 -27.69
CA SER A 354 -47.09 -19.25 -28.42
C SER A 354 -46.23 -18.20 -27.71
N PRO A 355 -45.66 -17.21 -28.42
CA PRO A 355 -44.83 -16.16 -27.80
C PRO A 355 -45.54 -15.40 -26.68
N ALA A 356 -46.86 -15.20 -26.81
CA ALA A 356 -47.69 -14.55 -25.80
C ALA A 356 -47.77 -15.37 -24.51
N VAL A 357 -48.02 -16.68 -24.61
CA VAL A 357 -48.07 -17.60 -23.47
C VAL A 357 -46.68 -17.74 -22.83
N LEU A 358 -45.62 -17.85 -23.63
CA LEU A 358 -44.25 -17.91 -23.12
C LEU A 358 -43.90 -16.66 -22.30
N THR A 359 -44.27 -15.48 -22.79
CA THR A 359 -44.02 -14.21 -22.09
C THR A 359 -44.84 -14.16 -20.80
N ALA A 360 -46.13 -14.53 -20.86
CA ALA A 360 -47.00 -14.57 -19.69
C ALA A 360 -46.51 -15.56 -18.61
N VAL A 361 -46.01 -16.74 -19.00
CA VAL A 361 -45.57 -17.79 -18.07
C VAL A 361 -44.16 -17.51 -17.52
N VAL A 362 -43.23 -17.06 -18.37
CA VAL A 362 -41.85 -16.78 -17.95
C VAL A 362 -41.76 -15.52 -17.10
N ASP A 363 -42.51 -14.47 -17.44
CA ASP A 363 -42.47 -13.21 -16.70
C ASP A 363 -43.31 -13.27 -15.41
N ARG A 364 -44.35 -14.12 -15.34
CA ARG A 364 -45.14 -14.35 -14.11
C ARG A 364 -44.65 -15.54 -13.26
N TYR A 365 -43.56 -16.20 -13.64
CA TYR A 365 -43.04 -17.39 -12.95
C TYR A 365 -42.72 -17.13 -11.46
N GLU A 366 -42.32 -15.91 -11.09
CA GLU A 366 -42.01 -15.56 -9.70
C GLU A 366 -43.25 -15.25 -8.84
N GLU A 367 -44.42 -15.02 -9.45
CA GLU A 367 -45.54 -14.33 -8.77
C GLU A 367 -46.84 -15.13 -8.72
N HIS A 368 -46.75 -16.46 -8.59
CA HIS A 368 -47.84 -17.44 -8.51
C HIS A 368 -48.25 -18.03 -9.87
N LEU A 369 -47.70 -19.20 -10.20
CA LEU A 369 -48.41 -20.20 -11.00
C LEU A 369 -49.52 -20.82 -10.13
N HIS A 370 -50.52 -20.03 -9.77
CA HIS A 370 -51.83 -20.60 -9.61
C HIS A 370 -52.31 -20.85 -11.02
N ALA A 371 -52.24 -22.10 -11.48
CA ALA A 371 -53.05 -22.52 -12.61
C ALA A 371 -54.47 -22.07 -12.26
N GLU A 372 -54.98 -21.05 -12.94
CA GLU A 372 -56.38 -20.66 -12.79
C GLU A 372 -57.19 -21.93 -13.09
N VAL A 373 -57.77 -22.48 -12.03
CA VAL A 373 -58.46 -23.75 -12.07
C VAL A 373 -59.74 -23.50 -12.85
N GLY A 374 -59.72 -23.86 -14.14
CA GLY A 374 -60.88 -23.97 -15.03
C GLY A 374 -61.74 -22.71 -15.15
N SER A 375 -61.41 -21.84 -16.11
CA SER A 375 -62.36 -20.85 -16.61
C SER A 375 -63.18 -21.42 -17.78
N GLU A 376 -64.44 -21.02 -17.87
CA GLU A 376 -65.24 -21.21 -19.09
C GLU A 376 -64.97 -20.04 -20.03
N GLU A 377 -64.29 -20.31 -21.13
CA GLU A 377 -63.95 -19.31 -22.16
C GLU A 377 -64.65 -19.66 -23.48
N GLN A 378 -65.08 -18.64 -24.23
CA GLN A 378 -65.56 -18.84 -25.60
C GLN A 378 -64.38 -18.89 -26.56
N LEU A 379 -64.02 -20.10 -26.97
CA LEU A 379 -62.92 -20.34 -27.90
C LEU A 379 -63.44 -20.71 -29.30
N THR A 380 -62.77 -20.17 -30.32
CA THR A 380 -62.86 -20.63 -31.71
C THR A 380 -61.76 -21.65 -31.95
N ILE A 381 -62.12 -22.89 -32.28
CA ILE A 381 -61.16 -23.99 -32.47
C ILE A 381 -61.06 -24.31 -33.97
N ILE A 382 -59.84 -24.48 -34.46
CA ILE A 382 -59.55 -25.02 -35.79
C ILE A 382 -58.90 -26.40 -35.67
N PHE A 383 -59.32 -27.28 -36.56
CA PHE A 383 -58.59 -28.49 -36.92
C PHE A 383 -58.22 -28.42 -38.40
N SER A 384 -56.97 -28.67 -38.72
CA SER A 384 -56.48 -28.75 -40.10
C SER A 384 -55.68 -30.04 -40.25
N ASP A 385 -55.85 -30.71 -41.39
CA ASP A 385 -55.24 -32.02 -41.65
C ASP A 385 -54.84 -32.17 -43.13
N ILE A 386 -53.89 -33.06 -43.42
CA ILE A 386 -53.36 -33.24 -44.77
C ILE A 386 -54.27 -34.21 -45.55
N ARG A 387 -54.85 -33.72 -46.65
CA ARG A 387 -55.69 -34.58 -47.52
C ARG A 387 -54.91 -35.77 -48.06
N GLY A 388 -55.39 -36.97 -47.74
CA GLY A 388 -54.85 -38.23 -48.26
C GLY A 388 -53.51 -38.64 -47.63
N PHE A 389 -53.19 -38.14 -46.44
CA PHE A 389 -51.91 -38.40 -45.79
C PHE A 389 -51.60 -39.87 -45.56
N THR A 390 -52.58 -40.69 -45.19
CA THR A 390 -52.36 -42.14 -44.99
C THR A 390 -51.73 -42.78 -46.23
N ASN A 391 -52.21 -42.43 -47.42
CA ASN A 391 -51.69 -42.94 -48.68
C ASN A 391 -50.26 -42.40 -48.97
N LEU A 392 -49.99 -41.14 -48.62
CA LEU A 392 -48.66 -40.55 -48.73
C LEU A 392 -47.66 -41.22 -47.77
N ALA A 393 -48.05 -41.45 -46.53
CA ALA A 393 -47.21 -42.05 -45.49
C ALA A 393 -46.86 -43.51 -45.78
N GLU A 394 -47.77 -44.26 -46.40
CA GLU A 394 -47.54 -45.64 -46.84
C GLU A 394 -46.56 -45.76 -48.02
N ARG A 395 -46.44 -44.70 -48.84
CA ARG A 395 -45.64 -44.71 -50.08
C ARG A 395 -44.27 -44.04 -49.95
N LEU A 396 -44.12 -43.13 -48.97
CA LEU A 396 -42.90 -42.36 -48.78
C LEU A 396 -42.00 -43.00 -47.71
N PRO A 397 -40.67 -42.93 -47.87
CA PRO A 397 -39.74 -43.25 -46.79
C PRO A 397 -40.00 -42.37 -45.56
N ALA A 398 -39.85 -42.93 -44.35
CA ALA A 398 -40.14 -42.23 -43.09
C ALA A 398 -39.46 -40.85 -42.98
N GLN A 399 -38.23 -40.71 -43.47
CA GLN A 399 -37.51 -39.44 -43.46
C GLN A 399 -38.18 -38.36 -44.32
N GLN A 400 -38.80 -38.74 -45.45
CA GLN A 400 -39.53 -37.83 -46.33
C GLN A 400 -40.91 -37.47 -45.74
N VAL A 401 -41.56 -38.42 -45.06
CA VAL A 401 -42.80 -38.15 -44.31
C VAL A 401 -42.56 -37.13 -43.19
N VAL A 402 -41.49 -37.32 -42.40
CA VAL A 402 -41.11 -36.37 -41.34
C VAL A 402 -40.76 -35.00 -41.92
N ALA A 403 -40.04 -34.94 -43.05
CA ALA A 403 -39.74 -33.68 -43.72
C ALA A 403 -41.00 -32.95 -44.20
N LEU A 404 -41.96 -33.68 -44.78
CA LEU A 404 -43.26 -33.14 -45.21
C LEU A 404 -44.06 -32.59 -44.02
N LEU A 405 -44.16 -33.37 -42.93
CA LEU A 405 -44.84 -32.95 -41.70
C LEU A 405 -44.19 -31.70 -41.11
N ASN A 406 -42.87 -31.66 -40.99
CA ASN A 406 -42.16 -30.49 -40.46
C ASN A 406 -42.37 -29.24 -41.33
N HIS A 407 -42.45 -29.40 -42.66
CA HIS A 407 -42.72 -28.27 -43.56
C HIS A 407 -44.17 -27.76 -43.42
N TYR A 408 -45.15 -28.68 -43.37
CA TYR A 408 -46.56 -28.35 -43.16
C TYR A 408 -46.77 -27.69 -41.79
N PHE A 409 -46.30 -28.32 -40.71
CA PHE A 409 -46.46 -27.79 -39.36
C PHE A 409 -45.75 -26.46 -39.17
N SER A 410 -44.55 -26.25 -39.71
CA SER A 410 -43.88 -24.94 -39.66
C SER A 410 -44.75 -23.85 -40.32
N SER A 411 -45.22 -24.11 -41.54
CA SER A 411 -46.03 -23.14 -42.30
C SER A 411 -47.35 -22.81 -41.60
N MET A 412 -48.02 -23.83 -41.06
CA MET A 412 -49.28 -23.65 -40.32
C MET A 412 -49.05 -22.95 -38.97
N THR A 413 -47.98 -23.30 -38.26
CA THR A 413 -47.60 -22.68 -36.99
C THR A 413 -47.32 -21.20 -37.17
N ASP A 414 -46.54 -20.83 -38.19
CA ASP A 414 -46.26 -19.44 -38.52
C ASP A 414 -47.54 -18.67 -38.82
N ALA A 415 -48.44 -19.24 -39.63
CA ALA A 415 -49.74 -18.62 -39.93
C ALA A 415 -50.61 -18.44 -38.69
N ILE A 416 -50.70 -19.46 -37.83
CA ILE A 416 -51.48 -19.41 -36.58
C ILE A 416 -50.92 -18.33 -35.65
N PHE A 417 -49.60 -18.28 -35.46
CA PHE A 417 -48.96 -17.28 -34.61
C PHE A 417 -49.03 -15.86 -35.16
N VAL A 418 -48.94 -15.66 -36.48
CA VAL A 418 -49.17 -14.34 -37.14
C VAL A 418 -50.57 -13.82 -36.81
N HIS A 419 -51.56 -14.70 -36.70
CA HIS A 419 -52.92 -14.37 -36.32
C HIS A 419 -53.20 -14.53 -34.81
N GLN A 420 -52.17 -14.55 -33.97
CA GLN A 420 -52.27 -14.64 -32.50
C GLN A 420 -53.02 -15.86 -31.96
N GLY A 421 -53.11 -16.94 -32.74
CA GLY A 421 -53.68 -18.21 -32.28
C GLY A 421 -52.72 -18.98 -31.39
N THR A 422 -53.26 -19.90 -30.58
CA THR A 422 -52.47 -20.79 -29.74
C THR A 422 -52.62 -22.23 -30.24
N ILE A 423 -51.49 -22.91 -30.44
CA ILE A 423 -51.47 -24.34 -30.78
C ILE A 423 -51.70 -25.13 -29.49
N ASP A 424 -52.71 -25.99 -29.49
CA ASP A 424 -52.95 -26.91 -28.38
C ASP A 424 -52.10 -28.17 -28.54
N LYS A 425 -52.21 -28.85 -29.69
CA LYS A 425 -51.40 -30.05 -30.01
C LYS A 425 -51.38 -30.42 -31.50
N PHE A 426 -50.44 -31.29 -31.83
CA PHE A 426 -50.38 -32.03 -33.09
C PHE A 426 -50.91 -33.45 -32.88
N ILE A 427 -51.74 -33.94 -33.81
CA ILE A 427 -52.40 -35.25 -33.74
C ILE A 427 -52.22 -35.97 -35.08
N GLY A 428 -51.16 -36.79 -35.20
CA GLY A 428 -50.81 -37.39 -36.50
C GLY A 428 -50.35 -36.32 -37.48
N ASP A 429 -51.06 -36.16 -38.60
CA ASP A 429 -50.90 -35.10 -39.59
C ASP A 429 -51.78 -33.86 -39.31
N ALA A 430 -52.64 -33.92 -38.30
CA ALA A 430 -53.52 -32.82 -37.95
C ALA A 430 -52.89 -31.85 -36.94
N ILE A 431 -53.29 -30.58 -37.04
CA ILE A 431 -52.97 -29.52 -36.09
C ILE A 431 -54.27 -28.99 -35.46
N MET A 432 -54.28 -28.85 -34.13
CA MET A 432 -55.34 -28.22 -33.37
C MET A 432 -54.85 -26.89 -32.81
N ALA A 433 -55.58 -25.81 -33.10
CA ALA A 433 -55.31 -24.49 -32.56
C ALA A 433 -56.61 -23.78 -32.18
N PHE A 434 -56.50 -22.77 -31.33
CA PHE A 434 -57.65 -21.99 -30.88
C PHE A 434 -57.34 -20.49 -30.78
N TRP A 435 -58.42 -19.69 -30.80
CA TRP A 435 -58.45 -18.25 -30.58
C TRP A 435 -59.57 -17.92 -29.61
N GLY A 436 -59.39 -16.88 -28.80
CA GLY A 436 -60.35 -16.49 -27.76
C GLY A 436 -59.64 -16.25 -26.45
#